data_AF-A0A356FVD5-F1
#
_entry.id   AF-A0A356FVD5-F1
#
_cell.length_a   1.000
_cell.length_b   1.000
_cell.length_c   1.000
_cell.angle_alpha   90.00
_cell.angle_beta   90.00
_cell.angle_gamma   90.00
#
_symmetry.space_group_name_H-M   'P 1'
#
loop_
_entity.id
_entity.type
_entity.pdbx_description
1 polymer ?
#
loop_
_entity_poly.entity_id
_entity_poly.type
_entity_poly.pdbx_seq_one_letter_code
_entity_poly.pdbx_strand_id
1 'polypeptide(L)'
;MLNIVAQQTPFALLAERDMDLLVIEEMHASEPFRDWLVAKLYNNTRRIREFVGAYHTFTLDPLGSVDIMFVFIDVSGRKCAILIENKIDQPKQNLQAQRYFEFGEKGVEEGGWDEYLTCLFSPQAYFSSLEPSEYFSSYLSYEEIEEWFKQKAVPSNSATPGRAAYKIKLVRKAIEQGTGVVRQNRQPQPAFRAAAPQPTVPPITQPMPQPVVKQQTVMAQPLPQPQPVYQPAPEPLPETPAPKKKASASDFRVFPGGVFNLPAGYREAEDTIVGQFWTDCLAFANQKYPDLGMKRPTGSAEEAAWVEMTPEAFPREVKIIHKMPQGFMDLTFAMTSLAMIQAPYQRFIDSDMTFKESGKAAVIRINVPTIDPQQGFDSQRELVAFALQKADKLYQLYLHVVGGSPTGYAPEELYL
;
A
#
# COMPACT_ATOMS: atom_id res chain seq x y z
N MET A 1 -34.56 -20.51 -37.16
CA MET A 1 -34.14 -19.13 -37.52
C MET A 1 -33.21 -18.62 -36.42
N LEU A 2 -32.20 -17.80 -36.74
CA LEU A 2 -31.48 -17.04 -35.70
C LEU A 2 -32.39 -15.94 -35.16
N ASN A 3 -32.85 -16.05 -33.92
CA ASN A 3 -33.68 -15.02 -33.29
C ASN A 3 -32.81 -13.96 -32.61
N ILE A 4 -32.08 -13.18 -33.41
CA ILE A 4 -31.18 -12.10 -32.95
C ILE A 4 -31.95 -11.06 -32.11
N VAL A 5 -33.24 -10.87 -32.39
CA VAL A 5 -34.14 -9.93 -31.70
C VAL A 5 -34.31 -10.24 -30.20
N ALA A 6 -34.06 -11.49 -29.76
CA ALA A 6 -34.18 -11.87 -28.36
C ALA A 6 -33.05 -11.31 -27.46
N GLN A 7 -31.91 -10.92 -28.02
CA GLN A 7 -30.74 -10.50 -27.24
C GLN A 7 -30.71 -8.97 -27.06
N GLN A 8 -31.21 -8.49 -25.91
CA GLN A 8 -31.38 -7.04 -25.65
C GLN A 8 -30.04 -6.26 -25.48
N THR A 9 -28.97 -6.96 -25.12
CA THR A 9 -27.61 -6.43 -24.96
C THR A 9 -26.65 -7.15 -25.91
N PRO A 10 -25.65 -6.46 -26.50
CA PRO A 10 -24.71 -7.09 -27.44
C PRO A 10 -23.71 -8.06 -26.78
N PHE A 11 -23.66 -8.14 -25.45
CA PHE A 11 -22.70 -8.97 -24.70
C PHE A 11 -23.42 -9.95 -23.76
N ALA A 12 -23.01 -11.22 -23.74
CA ALA A 12 -23.58 -12.24 -22.86
C ALA A 12 -23.00 -12.18 -21.43
N LEU A 13 -21.70 -11.91 -21.33
CA LEU A 13 -20.90 -11.67 -20.13
C LEU A 13 -19.87 -10.59 -20.47
N LEU A 14 -19.19 -10.05 -19.46
CA LEU A 14 -18.01 -9.18 -19.60
C LEU A 14 -16.86 -9.72 -18.73
N ALA A 15 -15.62 -9.43 -19.12
CA ALA A 15 -14.44 -9.54 -18.27
C ALA A 15 -14.04 -8.17 -17.74
N GLU A 16 -13.25 -8.10 -16.67
CA GLU A 16 -12.69 -6.85 -16.12
C GLU A 16 -12.07 -5.99 -17.22
N ARG A 17 -11.35 -6.61 -18.17
CA ARG A 17 -10.74 -5.97 -19.34
C ARG A 17 -11.71 -5.15 -20.21
N ASP A 18 -12.96 -5.54 -20.32
CA ASP A 18 -13.96 -4.81 -21.12
C ASP A 18 -14.32 -3.46 -20.45
N MET A 19 -14.26 -3.41 -19.12
CA MET A 19 -14.39 -2.18 -18.33
C MET A 19 -13.08 -1.38 -18.31
N ASP A 20 -11.92 -2.04 -18.23
CA ASP A 20 -10.61 -1.37 -18.27
C ASP A 20 -10.46 -0.54 -19.55
N LEU A 21 -10.72 -1.16 -20.71
CA LEU A 21 -10.57 -0.52 -22.01
C LEU A 21 -11.61 0.60 -22.23
N LEU A 22 -12.81 0.47 -21.67
CA LEU A 22 -13.82 1.54 -21.68
C LEU A 22 -13.36 2.77 -20.88
N VAL A 23 -12.81 2.56 -19.68
CA VAL A 23 -12.29 3.62 -18.81
C VAL A 23 -11.06 4.29 -19.46
N ILE A 24 -10.14 3.50 -20.01
CA ILE A 24 -8.94 4.01 -20.68
C ILE A 24 -9.30 4.81 -21.96
N GLU A 25 -10.34 4.41 -22.72
CA GLU A 25 -10.83 5.19 -23.85
C GLU A 25 -11.24 6.61 -23.41
N GLU A 26 -12.02 6.75 -22.33
CA GLU A 26 -12.40 8.05 -21.79
C GLU A 26 -11.19 8.81 -21.22
N MET A 27 -10.30 8.16 -20.46
CA MET A 27 -9.10 8.80 -19.92
C MET A 27 -8.25 9.48 -21.02
N HIS A 28 -8.13 8.88 -22.21
CA HIS A 28 -7.44 9.50 -23.34
C HIS A 28 -8.33 10.51 -24.09
N ALA A 29 -9.58 10.15 -24.41
CA ALA A 29 -10.43 10.90 -25.34
C ALA A 29 -11.31 12.00 -24.70
N SER A 30 -11.33 12.12 -23.37
CA SER A 30 -12.37 12.87 -22.65
C SER A 30 -11.79 13.72 -21.52
N GLU A 31 -11.51 14.99 -21.82
CA GLU A 31 -11.04 15.96 -20.84
C GLU A 31 -12.03 16.14 -19.68
N PRO A 32 -13.35 16.27 -19.89
CA PRO A 32 -14.28 16.38 -18.78
C PRO A 32 -14.43 15.09 -17.96
N PHE A 33 -14.21 13.91 -18.54
CA PHE A 33 -14.13 12.67 -17.75
C PHE A 33 -12.86 12.63 -16.90
N ARG A 34 -11.70 13.03 -17.44
CA ARG A 34 -10.47 13.15 -16.67
C ARG A 34 -10.64 14.13 -15.50
N ASP A 35 -11.23 15.30 -15.75
CA ASP A 35 -11.48 16.31 -14.72
C ASP A 35 -12.50 15.81 -13.68
N TRP A 36 -13.61 15.21 -14.10
CA TRP A 36 -14.58 14.57 -13.21
C TRP A 36 -13.94 13.48 -12.35
N LEU A 37 -13.12 12.62 -12.96
CA LEU A 37 -12.46 11.51 -12.28
C LEU A 37 -11.47 12.01 -11.23
N VAL A 38 -10.58 12.95 -11.57
CA VAL A 38 -9.62 13.53 -10.62
C VAL A 38 -10.33 14.36 -9.55
N ALA A 39 -11.32 15.18 -9.92
CA ALA A 39 -12.11 15.94 -8.96
C ALA A 39 -12.88 15.02 -7.99
N LYS A 40 -13.37 13.87 -8.46
CA LYS A 40 -14.04 12.88 -7.61
C LYS A 40 -13.04 12.15 -6.70
N LEU A 41 -12.02 11.52 -7.26
CA LEU A 41 -11.06 10.70 -6.49
C LEU A 41 -10.22 11.52 -5.49
N TYR A 42 -10.12 12.84 -5.64
CA TYR A 42 -9.43 13.75 -4.72
C TYR A 42 -10.34 14.80 -4.04
N ASN A 43 -11.68 14.66 -4.04
CA ASN A 43 -12.68 15.68 -3.60
C ASN A 43 -12.28 17.12 -3.97
N ASN A 44 -11.99 17.35 -5.23
CA ASN A 44 -11.66 18.66 -5.81
C ASN A 44 -10.33 19.29 -5.28
N THR A 45 -9.54 18.54 -4.49
CA THR A 45 -8.23 19.00 -3.96
C THR A 45 -7.08 18.85 -4.97
N ARG A 46 -7.35 18.29 -6.16
CA ARG A 46 -6.46 18.25 -7.32
C ARG A 46 -7.23 18.69 -8.56
N ARG A 47 -6.53 19.29 -9.52
CA ARG A 47 -7.04 19.55 -10.88
C ARG A 47 -5.92 19.36 -11.89
N ILE A 48 -6.23 18.75 -13.02
CA ILE A 48 -5.27 18.48 -14.09
C ILE A 48 -4.80 19.81 -14.69
N ARG A 49 -3.49 19.92 -14.89
CA ARG A 49 -2.85 20.91 -15.76
C ARG A 49 -2.37 20.27 -17.05
N GLU A 50 -1.93 19.02 -16.96
CA GLU A 50 -1.37 18.25 -18.08
C GLU A 50 -1.69 16.77 -17.87
N PHE A 51 -2.20 16.10 -18.90
CA PHE A 51 -2.43 14.66 -18.90
C PHE A 51 -1.20 13.94 -19.47
N VAL A 52 -0.62 13.02 -18.70
CA VAL A 52 0.63 12.33 -19.07
C VAL A 52 0.33 11.00 -19.77
N GLY A 53 -0.67 10.25 -19.30
CA GLY A 53 -1.11 9.02 -19.96
C GLY A 53 -2.01 8.14 -19.11
N ALA A 54 -2.62 7.14 -19.77
CA ALA A 54 -3.36 6.06 -19.13
C ALA A 54 -2.97 4.72 -19.78
N TYR A 55 -2.74 3.69 -18.96
CA TYR A 55 -2.10 2.44 -19.37
C TYR A 55 -2.84 1.21 -18.82
N HIS A 56 -2.97 0.16 -19.62
CA HIS A 56 -3.60 -1.11 -19.25
C HIS A 56 -2.54 -2.13 -18.80
N THR A 57 -2.78 -2.84 -17.69
CA THR A 57 -1.93 -3.93 -17.16
C THR A 57 -0.44 -3.52 -17.08
N PHE A 58 -0.16 -2.31 -16.58
CA PHE A 58 1.23 -1.88 -16.40
C PHE A 58 1.89 -2.75 -15.33
N THR A 59 3.08 -3.26 -15.62
CA THR A 59 3.77 -4.28 -14.81
C THR A 59 5.14 -3.79 -14.37
N LEU A 60 5.49 -3.98 -13.10
CA LEU A 60 6.83 -3.75 -12.54
C LEU A 60 7.29 -5.03 -11.83
N ASP A 61 8.39 -5.63 -12.27
CA ASP A 61 8.99 -6.74 -11.52
C ASP A 61 9.65 -6.22 -10.21
N PRO A 62 9.56 -6.98 -9.09
CA PRO A 62 8.79 -8.21 -8.88
C PRO A 62 7.34 -7.97 -8.38
N LEU A 63 6.89 -6.71 -8.31
CA LEU A 63 5.58 -6.30 -7.74
C LEU A 63 4.36 -6.71 -8.58
N GLY A 64 4.55 -7.16 -9.83
CA GLY A 64 3.47 -7.56 -10.73
C GLY A 64 2.76 -6.37 -11.36
N SER A 65 1.46 -6.52 -11.63
CA SER A 65 0.68 -5.57 -12.45
C SER A 65 -0.38 -4.78 -11.68
N VAL A 66 -0.69 -3.60 -12.20
CA VAL A 66 -1.90 -2.81 -11.87
C VAL A 66 -2.86 -2.83 -13.06
N ASP A 67 -4.18 -2.98 -12.82
CA ASP A 67 -5.17 -3.15 -13.90
C ASP A 67 -5.20 -1.90 -14.81
N ILE A 68 -5.29 -0.71 -14.21
CA ILE A 68 -5.14 0.58 -14.90
C ILE A 68 -4.19 1.50 -14.12
N MET A 69 -3.26 2.16 -14.82
CA MET A 69 -2.47 3.27 -14.29
C MET A 69 -2.81 4.56 -15.03
N PHE A 70 -3.23 5.59 -14.32
CA PHE A 70 -3.51 6.93 -14.85
C PHE A 70 -2.53 7.96 -14.27
N VAL A 71 -1.90 8.78 -15.11
CA VAL A 71 -0.87 9.74 -14.70
C VAL A 71 -1.17 11.13 -15.26
N PHE A 72 -1.06 12.15 -14.40
CA PHE A 72 -1.26 13.55 -14.75
C PHE A 72 -0.28 14.45 -13.98
N ILE A 73 -0.25 15.73 -14.32
CA ILE A 73 0.41 16.78 -13.53
C ILE A 73 -0.68 17.76 -13.06
N ASP A 74 -0.72 18.00 -11.75
CA ASP A 74 -1.65 18.91 -11.10
C ASP A 74 -1.31 20.39 -11.39
N VAL A 75 -2.26 21.30 -11.16
CA VAL A 75 -2.04 22.76 -11.24
C VAL A 75 -0.85 23.25 -10.41
N SER A 76 -0.56 22.64 -9.26
CA SER A 76 0.63 22.91 -8.43
C SER A 76 1.96 22.47 -9.06
N GLY A 77 1.93 21.67 -10.12
CA GLY A 77 3.11 21.13 -10.80
C GLY A 77 3.60 19.78 -10.30
N ARG A 78 2.96 19.20 -9.27
CA ARG A 78 3.19 17.81 -8.85
C ARG A 78 2.69 16.83 -9.90
N LYS A 79 3.47 15.79 -10.18
CA LYS A 79 3.10 14.64 -10.99
C LYS A 79 2.39 13.61 -10.12
N CYS A 80 1.17 13.28 -10.47
CA CYS A 80 0.26 12.45 -9.68
C CYS A 80 -0.04 11.14 -10.43
N ALA A 81 0.00 10.01 -9.73
CA ALA A 81 -0.46 8.71 -10.25
C ALA A 81 -1.77 8.26 -9.58
N ILE A 82 -2.61 7.56 -10.33
CA ILE A 82 -3.75 6.80 -9.80
C ILE A 82 -3.59 5.36 -10.26
N LEU A 83 -3.55 4.45 -9.28
CA LEU A 83 -3.34 3.01 -9.48
C LEU A 83 -4.65 2.30 -9.17
N ILE A 84 -5.27 1.72 -10.20
CA ILE A 84 -6.65 1.24 -10.14
C ILE A 84 -6.68 -0.28 -10.27
N GLU A 85 -7.29 -0.94 -9.29
CA GLU A 85 -7.78 -2.32 -9.37
C GLU A 85 -9.23 -2.29 -9.88
N ASN A 86 -9.60 -3.22 -10.77
CA ASN A 86 -10.94 -3.27 -11.34
C ASN A 86 -11.57 -4.67 -11.18
N LYS A 87 -12.84 -4.77 -10.76
CA LYS A 87 -13.51 -6.06 -10.48
C LYS A 87 -14.99 -6.08 -10.88
N ILE A 88 -15.39 -7.13 -11.60
CA ILE A 88 -16.80 -7.37 -11.98
C ILE A 88 -17.43 -8.47 -11.11
N ASP A 89 -17.01 -9.73 -11.25
CA ASP A 89 -17.58 -10.87 -10.50
C ASP A 89 -16.55 -12.00 -10.32
N GLN A 90 -15.77 -11.94 -9.24
CA GLN A 90 -14.89 -13.04 -8.82
C GLN A 90 -15.00 -13.32 -7.32
N PRO A 91 -14.85 -14.59 -6.88
CA PRO A 91 -14.83 -14.95 -5.47
C PRO A 91 -13.60 -14.37 -4.76
N LYS A 92 -13.73 -14.07 -3.46
CA LYS A 92 -12.66 -13.58 -2.59
C LYS A 92 -11.47 -14.55 -2.50
N GLN A 93 -10.51 -14.43 -3.40
CA GLN A 93 -9.19 -15.04 -3.28
C GLN A 93 -8.12 -14.03 -3.70
N ASN A 94 -7.44 -13.48 -2.69
CA ASN A 94 -6.21 -12.69 -2.81
C ASN A 94 -6.32 -11.36 -3.59
N LEU A 95 -7.37 -10.56 -3.36
CA LEU A 95 -7.18 -9.11 -3.46
C LEU A 95 -6.23 -8.69 -2.33
N GLN A 96 -5.00 -8.34 -2.71
CA GLN A 96 -4.01 -7.74 -1.83
C GLN A 96 -3.88 -6.27 -2.23
N ALA A 97 -4.71 -5.39 -1.64
CA ALA A 97 -4.64 -3.95 -1.92
C ALA A 97 -3.24 -3.38 -1.59
N GLN A 98 -2.55 -3.98 -0.61
CA GLN A 98 -1.13 -3.78 -0.29
C GLN A 98 -0.22 -3.70 -1.52
N ARG A 99 -0.40 -4.56 -2.52
CA ARG A 99 0.41 -4.58 -3.76
C ARG A 99 0.33 -3.24 -4.53
N TYR A 100 -0.81 -2.55 -4.48
CA TYR A 100 -1.01 -1.25 -5.11
C TYR A 100 -0.34 -0.11 -4.33
N PHE A 101 -0.25 -0.22 -3.00
CA PHE A 101 0.51 0.72 -2.18
C PHE A 101 2.01 0.53 -2.39
N GLU A 102 2.52 -0.71 -2.37
CA GLU A 102 3.93 -1.03 -2.65
C GLU A 102 4.38 -0.55 -4.04
N PHE A 103 3.51 -0.72 -5.06
CA PHE A 103 3.73 -0.19 -6.41
C PHE A 103 3.73 1.36 -6.42
N GLY A 104 2.86 1.98 -5.63
CA GLY A 104 2.79 3.43 -5.43
C GLY A 104 4.05 4.03 -4.81
N GLU A 105 4.50 3.47 -3.69
CA GLU A 105 5.73 3.89 -3.00
C GLU A 105 6.96 3.72 -3.90
N LYS A 106 7.12 2.56 -4.56
CA LYS A 106 8.25 2.32 -5.48
C LYS A 106 8.34 3.40 -6.57
N GLY A 107 7.21 3.83 -7.13
CA GLY A 107 7.19 4.89 -8.13
C GLY A 107 7.43 6.31 -7.56
N VAL A 108 7.30 6.52 -6.25
CA VAL A 108 7.83 7.73 -5.58
C VAL A 108 9.35 7.61 -5.39
N GLU A 109 9.84 6.47 -4.90
CA GLU A 109 11.27 6.21 -4.68
C GLU A 109 12.10 6.32 -5.97
N GLU A 110 11.59 5.80 -7.09
CA GLU A 110 12.22 5.86 -8.41
C GLU A 110 12.02 7.20 -9.14
N GLY A 111 11.31 8.17 -8.54
CA GLY A 111 11.02 9.48 -9.16
C GLY A 111 10.02 9.43 -10.32
N GLY A 112 9.21 8.37 -10.38
CA GLY A 112 8.13 8.19 -11.35
C GLY A 112 6.96 9.17 -11.15
N TRP A 113 6.67 9.56 -9.92
CA TRP A 113 5.65 10.58 -9.54
C TRP A 113 5.96 11.19 -8.16
N ASP A 114 5.38 12.36 -7.89
CA ASP A 114 5.52 13.05 -6.59
C ASP A 114 4.49 12.57 -5.55
N GLU A 115 3.34 12.06 -6.00
CA GLU A 115 2.29 11.47 -5.16
C GLU A 115 1.46 10.43 -5.93
N TYR A 116 0.84 9.49 -5.21
CA TYR A 116 -0.06 8.49 -5.80
C TYR A 116 -1.37 8.32 -5.02
N LEU A 117 -2.35 7.67 -5.64
CA LEU A 117 -3.63 7.28 -5.05
C LEU A 117 -3.98 5.85 -5.50
N THR A 118 -4.34 4.96 -4.58
CA THR A 118 -4.88 3.64 -4.94
C THR A 118 -6.41 3.71 -5.02
N CYS A 119 -7.03 3.03 -5.99
CA CYS A 119 -8.49 3.05 -6.15
C CYS A 119 -9.06 1.69 -6.56
N LEU A 120 -10.24 1.35 -6.05
CA LEU A 120 -11.02 0.19 -6.53
C LEU A 120 -12.18 0.65 -7.41
N PHE A 121 -12.30 0.04 -8.59
CA PHE A 121 -13.42 0.17 -9.51
C PHE A 121 -14.25 -1.14 -9.50
N SER A 122 -15.53 -1.07 -9.12
CA SER A 122 -16.42 -2.25 -9.11
C SER A 122 -17.90 -1.84 -9.06
N PRO A 123 -18.88 -2.76 -9.13
CA PRO A 123 -20.26 -2.45 -8.77
C PRO A 123 -20.37 -2.03 -7.30
N GLN A 124 -21.29 -1.13 -6.98
CA GLN A 124 -21.52 -0.59 -5.63
C GLN A 124 -21.82 -1.69 -4.59
N ALA A 125 -22.43 -2.81 -5.01
CA ALA A 125 -22.73 -3.95 -4.13
C ALA A 125 -21.46 -4.70 -3.65
N TYR A 126 -20.35 -4.59 -4.38
CA TYR A 126 -19.08 -5.24 -4.01
C TYR A 126 -18.46 -4.60 -2.76
N PHE A 127 -18.53 -3.26 -2.67
CA PHE A 127 -18.00 -2.48 -1.55
C PHE A 127 -18.59 -2.90 -0.20
N SER A 128 -19.88 -3.27 -0.16
CA SER A 128 -20.59 -3.77 1.02
C SER A 128 -20.06 -5.11 1.55
N SER A 129 -19.07 -5.70 0.89
CA SER A 129 -18.47 -6.99 1.26
C SER A 129 -16.95 -6.95 1.39
N LEU A 130 -16.28 -5.80 1.28
CA LEU A 130 -14.81 -5.73 1.35
C LEU A 130 -14.27 -6.04 2.75
N GLU A 131 -13.30 -6.95 2.82
CA GLU A 131 -12.45 -7.06 4.01
C GLU A 131 -11.40 -5.91 4.02
N PRO A 132 -10.89 -5.46 5.18
CA PRO A 132 -9.88 -4.40 5.26
C PRO A 132 -8.55 -4.64 4.53
N SER A 133 -8.20 -5.89 4.21
CA SER A 133 -7.07 -6.20 3.31
C SER A 133 -7.33 -5.83 1.84
N GLU A 134 -8.60 -5.58 1.50
CA GLU A 134 -9.11 -5.20 0.19
C GLU A 134 -9.42 -3.68 0.11
N TYR A 135 -8.97 -2.88 1.09
CA TYR A 135 -9.23 -1.43 1.14
C TYR A 135 -8.22 -0.61 0.32
N PHE A 136 -8.75 0.34 -0.46
CA PHE A 136 -8.01 1.28 -1.31
C PHE A 136 -8.20 2.73 -0.80
N SER A 137 -7.34 3.66 -1.23
CA SER A 137 -7.40 5.07 -0.82
C SER A 137 -8.67 5.79 -1.29
N SER A 138 -9.28 5.34 -2.39
CA SER A 138 -10.56 5.83 -2.91
C SER A 138 -11.32 4.71 -3.63
N TYR A 139 -12.58 4.98 -3.97
CA TYR A 139 -13.49 4.04 -4.63
C TYR A 139 -14.24 4.74 -5.77
N LEU A 140 -14.61 3.98 -6.81
CA LEU A 140 -15.53 4.44 -7.85
C LEU A 140 -16.50 3.32 -8.22
N SER A 141 -17.79 3.54 -8.02
CA SER A 141 -18.80 2.56 -8.43
C SER A 141 -19.03 2.61 -9.94
N TYR A 142 -19.32 1.46 -10.54
CA TYR A 142 -19.82 1.40 -11.91
C TYR A 142 -21.13 2.18 -12.07
N GLU A 143 -21.95 2.25 -11.04
CA GLU A 143 -23.19 3.04 -10.98
C GLU A 143 -22.92 4.54 -11.20
N GLU A 144 -21.84 5.07 -10.66
CA GLU A 144 -21.41 6.47 -10.86
C GLU A 144 -20.81 6.70 -12.26
N ILE A 145 -20.11 5.72 -12.82
CA ILE A 145 -19.68 5.73 -14.23
C ILE A 145 -20.89 5.70 -15.17
N GLU A 146 -21.93 4.91 -14.84
CA GLU A 146 -23.18 4.86 -15.60
C GLU A 146 -23.91 6.22 -15.53
N GLU A 147 -23.91 6.88 -14.36
CA GLU A 147 -24.50 8.21 -14.19
C GLU A 147 -23.72 9.29 -14.94
N TRP A 148 -22.38 9.25 -14.97
CA TRP A 148 -21.57 10.13 -15.82
C TRP A 148 -22.00 10.07 -17.30
N PHE A 149 -22.24 8.88 -17.84
CA PHE A 149 -22.71 8.73 -19.22
C PHE A 149 -24.18 9.13 -19.43
N LYS A 150 -25.01 9.20 -18.38
CA LYS A 150 -26.41 9.70 -18.44
C LYS A 150 -26.51 11.22 -18.39
N GLN A 151 -25.54 11.91 -17.81
CA GLN A 151 -25.60 13.35 -17.58
C GLN A 151 -25.67 14.14 -18.89
N LYS A 152 -26.86 14.67 -19.20
CA LYS A 152 -27.15 15.50 -20.40
C LYS A 152 -26.46 16.88 -20.41
N ALA A 153 -25.72 17.23 -19.37
CA ALA A 153 -25.43 18.62 -19.00
C ALA A 153 -23.99 19.07 -19.26
N VAL A 154 -23.04 18.16 -19.52
CA VAL A 154 -21.69 18.53 -19.96
C VAL A 154 -21.74 18.71 -21.48
N PRO A 155 -21.20 19.80 -22.06
CA PRO A 155 -21.15 19.97 -23.52
C PRO A 155 -20.31 18.91 -24.26
N SER A 156 -19.58 18.07 -23.53
CA SER A 156 -18.62 17.11 -24.06
C SER A 156 -18.30 15.95 -23.09
N ASN A 157 -19.27 15.06 -22.80
CA ASN A 157 -18.97 13.73 -22.21
C ASN A 157 -18.19 12.80 -23.18
N SER A 158 -17.44 13.36 -24.15
CA SER A 158 -16.81 12.80 -25.37
C SER A 158 -17.58 11.79 -26.24
N ALA A 159 -18.80 11.44 -25.84
CA ALA A 159 -19.66 10.50 -26.51
C ALA A 159 -20.82 11.21 -27.23
N THR A 160 -21.02 10.88 -28.51
CA THR A 160 -22.31 11.15 -29.17
C THR A 160 -23.42 10.37 -28.46
N PRO A 161 -24.70 10.76 -28.55
CA PRO A 161 -25.79 10.06 -27.86
C PRO A 161 -25.84 8.54 -28.12
N GLY A 162 -25.45 8.10 -29.33
CA GLY A 162 -25.31 6.68 -29.67
C GLY A 162 -24.12 5.99 -28.97
N ARG A 163 -22.97 6.67 -28.83
CA ARG A 163 -21.83 6.16 -28.04
C ARG A 163 -22.17 6.10 -26.56
N ALA A 164 -22.80 7.13 -25.99
CA ALA A 164 -23.20 7.16 -24.59
C ALA A 164 -24.18 6.03 -24.26
N ALA A 165 -25.20 5.83 -25.11
CA ALA A 165 -26.16 4.72 -24.98
C ALA A 165 -25.51 3.32 -25.12
N TYR A 166 -24.41 3.19 -25.86
CA TYR A 166 -23.62 1.95 -25.91
C TYR A 166 -22.80 1.75 -24.63
N LYS A 167 -22.10 2.78 -24.16
CA LYS A 167 -21.28 2.73 -22.94
C LYS A 167 -22.13 2.43 -21.70
N ILE A 168 -23.30 3.08 -21.55
CA ILE A 168 -24.30 2.75 -20.50
C ILE A 168 -24.67 1.26 -20.51
N LYS A 169 -24.92 0.66 -21.68
CA LYS A 169 -25.27 -0.77 -21.78
C LYS A 169 -24.13 -1.70 -21.36
N LEU A 170 -22.88 -1.30 -21.58
CA LEU A 170 -21.70 -2.06 -21.14
C LEU A 170 -21.55 -1.98 -19.62
N VAL A 171 -21.55 -0.76 -19.05
CA VAL A 171 -21.43 -0.53 -17.60
C VAL A 171 -22.56 -1.22 -16.83
N ARG A 172 -23.81 -1.08 -17.30
CA ARG A 172 -24.97 -1.78 -16.70
C ARG A 172 -24.83 -3.29 -16.72
N LYS A 173 -24.29 -3.86 -17.81
CA LYS A 173 -24.05 -5.30 -17.91
C LYS A 173 -22.98 -5.80 -16.93
N ALA A 174 -21.99 -4.97 -16.60
CA ALA A 174 -21.01 -5.27 -15.55
C ALA A 174 -21.66 -5.24 -14.15
N ILE A 175 -22.52 -4.24 -13.86
CA ILE A 175 -23.32 -4.17 -12.63
C ILE A 175 -24.22 -5.40 -12.46
N GLU A 176 -24.98 -5.77 -13.50
CA GLU A 176 -25.86 -6.98 -13.50
C GLU A 176 -25.10 -8.28 -13.22
N GLN A 177 -23.83 -8.36 -13.65
CA GLN A 177 -22.98 -9.53 -13.45
C GLN A 177 -22.49 -9.61 -12.00
N GLY A 178 -21.87 -8.54 -11.48
CA GLY A 178 -21.31 -8.50 -10.11
C GLY A 178 -22.34 -8.46 -8.99
N THR A 179 -23.54 -7.92 -9.25
CA THR A 179 -24.67 -8.00 -8.30
C THR A 179 -25.30 -9.40 -8.23
N GLY A 180 -24.81 -10.38 -9.01
CA GLY A 180 -25.28 -11.76 -8.97
C GLY A 180 -26.65 -12.01 -9.61
N VAL A 181 -27.29 -10.99 -10.21
CA VAL A 181 -28.59 -11.12 -10.91
C VAL A 181 -28.51 -12.15 -12.03
N VAL A 182 -27.36 -12.24 -12.72
CA VAL A 182 -27.09 -13.27 -13.75
C VAL A 182 -27.02 -14.70 -13.18
N ARG A 183 -26.71 -14.88 -11.88
CA ARG A 183 -26.52 -16.20 -11.26
C ARG A 183 -27.84 -16.92 -10.97
N GLN A 184 -28.93 -16.21 -10.69
CA GLN A 184 -30.23 -16.82 -10.37
C GLN A 184 -30.92 -17.53 -11.56
N ASN A 185 -30.58 -17.18 -12.80
CA ASN A 185 -31.23 -17.70 -14.02
C ASN A 185 -30.46 -18.81 -14.75
N ARG A 186 -29.40 -19.38 -14.15
CA ARG A 186 -28.64 -20.48 -14.76
C ARG A 186 -29.16 -21.86 -14.35
N GLN A 187 -29.94 -22.50 -15.22
CA GLN A 187 -29.89 -23.96 -15.32
C GLN A 187 -28.48 -24.39 -15.77
N PRO A 188 -27.89 -25.46 -15.19
CA PRO A 188 -26.57 -25.93 -15.58
C PRO A 188 -26.62 -26.64 -16.94
N GLN A 189 -26.10 -25.99 -17.98
CA GLN A 189 -25.79 -26.67 -19.24
C GLN A 189 -24.49 -27.48 -19.10
N PRO A 190 -24.41 -28.71 -19.65
CA PRO A 190 -23.23 -29.55 -19.56
C PRO A 190 -22.07 -28.96 -20.36
N ALA A 191 -20.86 -28.99 -19.79
CA ALA A 191 -19.68 -28.42 -20.40
C ALA A 191 -19.21 -29.19 -21.63
N PHE A 192 -19.32 -28.58 -22.82
CA PHE A 192 -18.66 -29.07 -24.03
C PHE A 192 -17.15 -28.91 -23.92
N ARG A 193 -16.46 -30.00 -23.53
CA ARG A 193 -14.99 -30.11 -23.63
C ARG A 193 -14.56 -30.22 -25.10
N ALA A 194 -14.41 -29.07 -25.76
CA ALA A 194 -13.62 -29.00 -26.99
C ALA A 194 -12.13 -29.10 -26.63
N ALA A 195 -11.53 -30.29 -26.82
CA ALA A 195 -10.11 -30.51 -26.55
C ALA A 195 -9.26 -29.91 -27.69
N ALA A 196 -8.64 -28.74 -27.44
CA ALA A 196 -7.62 -28.21 -28.32
C ALA A 196 -6.31 -29.02 -28.17
N PRO A 197 -5.67 -29.47 -29.28
CA PRO A 197 -4.41 -30.20 -29.20
C PRO A 197 -3.26 -29.25 -28.82
N GLN A 198 -2.39 -29.68 -27.91
CA GLN A 198 -1.19 -28.93 -27.54
C GLN A 198 -0.11 -29.06 -28.64
N PRO A 199 0.57 -27.97 -29.04
CA PRO A 199 1.73 -28.06 -29.90
C PRO A 199 2.94 -28.59 -29.13
N THR A 200 3.58 -29.64 -29.63
CA THR A 200 4.81 -30.21 -29.05
C THR A 200 6.04 -29.45 -29.54
N VAL A 201 6.91 -29.04 -28.61
CA VAL A 201 8.18 -28.36 -28.90
C VAL A 201 9.34 -29.30 -28.52
N PRO A 202 10.26 -29.65 -29.45
CA PRO A 202 11.43 -30.47 -29.14
C PRO A 202 12.50 -29.69 -28.36
N PRO A 203 13.35 -30.36 -27.56
CA PRO A 203 14.32 -29.70 -26.70
C PRO A 203 15.51 -29.10 -27.48
N ILE A 204 15.92 -27.90 -27.09
CA ILE A 204 17.10 -27.21 -27.63
C ILE A 204 18.35 -27.60 -26.82
N THR A 205 19.42 -28.02 -27.50
CA THR A 205 20.71 -28.34 -26.90
C THR A 205 21.58 -27.10 -26.70
N GLN A 206 22.23 -26.99 -25.52
CA GLN A 206 23.20 -25.93 -25.23
C GLN A 206 24.60 -26.30 -25.74
N PRO A 207 25.34 -25.39 -26.40
CA PRO A 207 26.77 -25.54 -26.66
C PRO A 207 27.63 -25.07 -25.47
N MET A 208 28.70 -25.79 -25.16
CA MET A 208 29.74 -25.36 -24.20
C MET A 208 30.79 -24.43 -24.86
N PRO A 209 31.51 -23.59 -24.07
CA PRO A 209 32.42 -22.57 -24.61
C PRO A 209 33.75 -23.12 -25.14
N GLN A 210 34.44 -22.34 -25.98
CA GLN A 210 35.82 -22.56 -26.43
C GLN A 210 36.78 -21.45 -25.94
N PRO A 211 38.11 -21.71 -25.84
CA PRO A 211 39.02 -20.89 -25.05
C PRO A 211 39.77 -19.77 -25.80
N VAL A 212 40.40 -18.90 -25.01
CA VAL A 212 41.16 -17.71 -25.41
C VAL A 212 42.47 -18.02 -26.15
N VAL A 213 42.82 -17.19 -27.14
CA VAL A 213 44.18 -17.07 -27.70
C VAL A 213 44.80 -15.72 -27.32
N LYS A 214 46.09 -15.71 -26.98
CA LYS A 214 46.86 -14.54 -26.52
C LYS A 214 47.49 -13.78 -27.68
N GLN A 215 47.79 -12.49 -27.48
CA GLN A 215 49.03 -11.87 -27.97
C GLN A 215 49.51 -10.74 -27.05
N GLN A 216 50.77 -10.33 -27.22
CA GLN A 216 51.55 -9.51 -26.28
C GLN A 216 51.80 -8.09 -26.82
N THR A 217 52.35 -7.20 -25.99
CA THR A 217 53.40 -6.22 -26.37
C THR A 217 54.18 -5.79 -25.11
N VAL A 218 55.40 -5.25 -25.27
CA VAL A 218 56.41 -4.97 -24.22
C VAL A 218 56.69 -3.46 -24.11
N MET A 219 57.26 -2.98 -22.99
CA MET A 219 57.48 -1.55 -22.69
C MET A 219 58.78 -0.95 -23.25
N ALA A 220 58.80 0.37 -23.48
CA ALA A 220 59.99 1.24 -23.60
C ALA A 220 59.68 2.72 -23.27
N GLN A 221 60.70 3.55 -23.08
CA GLN A 221 60.69 5.00 -22.71
C GLN A 221 61.80 5.75 -23.52
N PRO A 222 62.12 7.06 -23.36
CA PRO A 222 61.34 8.25 -22.91
C PRO A 222 61.44 9.51 -23.85
N LEU A 223 60.73 10.58 -23.45
CA LEU A 223 60.81 12.05 -23.72
C LEU A 223 62.08 12.68 -24.38
N PRO A 224 61.92 13.81 -25.13
CA PRO A 224 62.00 15.16 -24.50
C PRO A 224 60.98 16.24 -25.00
N GLN A 225 60.90 17.35 -24.24
CA GLN A 225 60.24 18.64 -24.54
C GLN A 225 61.30 19.67 -25.07
N PRO A 226 61.12 21.02 -25.20
CA PRO A 226 59.99 21.96 -24.93
C PRO A 226 59.72 22.92 -26.14
N GLN A 227 59.04 24.09 -26.14
CA GLN A 227 58.55 25.06 -25.11
C GLN A 227 57.05 25.48 -25.33
N PRO A 228 56.56 26.76 -25.40
CA PRO A 228 55.32 27.12 -24.65
C PRO A 228 54.17 27.81 -25.42
N VAL A 229 52.95 27.78 -24.85
CA VAL A 229 51.85 28.71 -25.19
C VAL A 229 51.22 29.26 -23.90
N TYR A 230 50.82 30.53 -23.95
CA TYR A 230 50.37 31.36 -22.83
C TYR A 230 49.12 30.81 -22.12
N GLN A 231 49.08 30.90 -20.78
CA GLN A 231 47.85 30.73 -20.01
C GLN A 231 47.19 32.11 -19.75
N PRO A 232 45.90 32.30 -20.08
CA PRO A 232 45.05 33.25 -19.37
C PRO A 232 44.86 32.81 -17.91
N ALA A 233 44.55 33.76 -17.02
CA ALA A 233 44.23 33.43 -15.63
C ALA A 233 42.94 32.59 -15.53
N PRO A 234 42.81 31.72 -14.50
CA PRO A 234 41.57 30.98 -14.29
C PRO A 234 40.43 31.94 -13.94
N GLU A 235 39.35 31.88 -14.71
CA GLU A 235 38.06 32.41 -14.29
C GLU A 235 37.62 31.69 -12.99
N PRO A 236 36.89 32.37 -12.09
CA PRO A 236 36.37 31.71 -10.90
C PRO A 236 35.48 30.54 -11.31
N LEU A 237 35.76 29.35 -10.77
CA LEU A 237 34.88 28.20 -10.92
C LEU A 237 33.45 28.63 -10.52
N PRO A 238 32.41 28.33 -11.33
CA PRO A 238 31.05 28.55 -10.89
C PRO A 238 30.83 27.78 -9.60
N GLU A 239 30.35 28.45 -8.55
CA GLU A 239 30.14 27.82 -7.25
C GLU A 239 29.34 26.53 -7.44
N THR A 240 29.93 25.39 -7.09
CA THR A 240 29.20 24.12 -7.09
C THR A 240 27.99 24.32 -6.18
N PRO A 241 26.75 24.28 -6.69
CA PRO A 241 25.59 24.62 -5.89
C PRO A 241 25.55 23.66 -4.71
N ALA A 242 25.73 24.20 -3.49
CA ALA A 242 25.87 23.42 -2.28
C ALA A 242 24.76 22.37 -2.24
N PRO A 243 25.09 21.07 -2.03
CA PRO A 243 24.24 19.96 -2.42
C PRO A 243 22.85 20.17 -1.84
N LYS A 244 21.88 20.49 -2.72
CA LYS A 244 20.52 20.86 -2.31
C LYS A 244 20.02 19.79 -1.36
N LYS A 245 19.81 20.21 -0.10
CA LYS A 245 19.54 19.34 1.04
C LYS A 245 18.53 18.28 0.60
N LYS A 246 18.95 17.01 0.52
CA LYS A 246 18.05 15.92 0.14
C LYS A 246 16.83 16.04 1.05
N ALA A 247 15.64 16.15 0.45
CA ALA A 247 14.41 16.15 1.24
C ALA A 247 14.40 14.85 2.05
N SER A 248 14.36 14.98 3.38
CA SER A 248 14.15 13.82 4.23
C SER A 248 12.71 13.33 4.04
N ALA A 249 12.50 12.02 4.15
CA ALA A 249 11.18 11.38 4.07
C ALA A 249 10.22 11.76 5.24
N SER A 250 10.48 12.88 5.91
CA SER A 250 9.65 13.52 6.93
C SER A 250 8.73 14.60 6.37
N ASP A 251 9.10 15.23 5.24
CA ASP A 251 8.56 16.54 4.84
C ASP A 251 7.46 16.44 3.76
N PHE A 252 7.14 15.23 3.29
CA PHE A 252 6.00 14.95 2.40
C PHE A 252 4.89 14.14 3.09
N ARG A 253 4.43 14.62 4.25
CA ARG A 253 3.14 14.17 4.82
C ARG A 253 1.97 14.72 3.99
N VAL A 254 1.61 14.01 2.92
CA VAL A 254 0.25 14.01 2.39
C VAL A 254 -0.41 12.74 2.95
N PHE A 255 -1.08 12.82 4.11
CA PHE A 255 -2.46 13.27 4.19
C PHE A 255 -2.63 14.70 4.72
N PRO A 256 -3.00 15.64 3.84
CA PRO A 256 -4.29 16.31 4.02
C PRO A 256 -5.17 16.17 2.76
N GLY A 257 -6.45 15.82 2.95
CA GLY A 257 -7.39 15.67 1.83
C GLY A 257 -7.13 14.43 0.93
N GLY A 258 -6.58 13.35 1.50
CA GLY A 258 -6.74 12.01 0.91
C GLY A 258 -8.19 11.58 1.14
N VAL A 259 -8.86 11.07 0.11
CA VAL A 259 -10.32 11.17 0.00
C VAL A 259 -11.00 9.81 -0.06
N PHE A 260 -11.57 9.43 1.08
CA PHE A 260 -12.61 8.41 1.13
C PHE A 260 -13.91 8.96 0.54
N ASN A 261 -14.01 9.00 -0.79
CA ASN A 261 -15.24 9.39 -1.48
C ASN A 261 -16.26 8.25 -1.46
N LEU A 262 -16.70 7.91 -0.25
CA LEU A 262 -17.69 6.87 0.01
C LEU A 262 -19.10 7.45 -0.16
N PRO A 263 -20.10 6.66 -0.61
CA PRO A 263 -21.36 7.20 -1.11
C PRO A 263 -22.14 8.04 -0.10
N ALA A 264 -23.01 8.93 -0.60
CA ALA A 264 -23.86 9.79 0.21
C ALA A 264 -24.67 8.97 1.24
N GLY A 265 -24.27 9.06 2.51
CA GLY A 265 -24.76 8.22 3.61
C GLY A 265 -23.63 7.63 4.47
N TYR A 266 -22.41 7.51 3.93
CA TYR A 266 -21.21 7.14 4.69
C TYR A 266 -20.74 8.31 5.58
N ARG A 267 -20.10 7.99 6.71
CA ARG A 267 -19.51 8.96 7.65
C ARG A 267 -18.03 8.66 7.88
N GLU A 268 -17.24 9.70 8.16
CA GLU A 268 -15.86 9.53 8.56
C GLU A 268 -15.73 8.77 9.90
N ALA A 269 -14.62 8.05 10.03
CA ALA A 269 -14.47 6.93 10.95
C ALA A 269 -14.09 7.31 12.39
N GLU A 270 -14.97 8.06 13.07
CA GLU A 270 -15.28 7.70 14.46
C GLU A 270 -16.27 6.50 14.46
N ASP A 271 -17.19 6.44 13.49
CA ASP A 271 -18.24 5.42 13.35
C ASP A 271 -17.80 4.03 12.77
N THR A 272 -16.51 3.77 12.46
CA THR A 272 -16.08 2.40 12.02
C THR A 272 -15.63 1.53 13.19
N ILE A 273 -15.83 0.22 13.07
CA ILE A 273 -15.46 -0.75 14.12
C ILE A 273 -13.97 -0.65 14.50
N VAL A 274 -13.07 -0.45 13.52
CA VAL A 274 -11.63 -0.25 13.75
C VAL A 274 -11.33 1.13 14.34
N GLY A 275 -12.02 2.19 13.88
CA GLY A 275 -11.88 3.55 14.41
C GLY A 275 -12.26 3.62 15.89
N GLN A 276 -13.46 3.15 16.19
CA GLN A 276 -14.03 3.01 17.53
C GLN A 276 -13.18 2.06 18.40
N PHE A 277 -12.72 0.92 17.87
CA PHE A 277 -11.79 0.03 18.59
C PHE A 277 -10.55 0.78 19.07
N TRP A 278 -9.92 1.60 18.23
CA TRP A 278 -8.74 2.36 18.64
C TRP A 278 -9.05 3.45 19.65
N THR A 279 -10.22 4.10 19.55
CA THR A 279 -10.70 5.09 20.53
C THR A 279 -10.90 4.43 21.90
N ASP A 280 -11.66 3.33 21.97
CA ASP A 280 -11.97 2.63 23.22
C ASP A 280 -10.75 1.94 23.83
N CYS A 281 -9.92 1.31 23.00
CA CYS A 281 -8.69 0.65 23.44
C CYS A 281 -7.69 1.66 24.05
N LEU A 282 -7.52 2.84 23.43
CA LEU A 282 -6.69 3.91 23.96
C LEU A 282 -7.29 4.52 25.24
N ALA A 283 -8.62 4.75 25.28
CA ALA A 283 -9.29 5.25 26.47
C ALA A 283 -9.17 4.27 27.67
N PHE A 284 -9.35 2.98 27.41
CA PHE A 284 -9.22 1.91 28.41
C PHE A 284 -7.78 1.70 28.89
N ALA A 285 -6.79 1.81 27.98
CA ALA A 285 -5.38 1.80 28.35
C ALA A 285 -5.02 2.99 29.23
N ASN A 286 -5.37 4.21 28.83
CA ASN A 286 -5.11 5.42 29.60
C ASN A 286 -5.85 5.45 30.95
N GLN A 287 -7.02 4.80 31.06
CA GLN A 287 -7.77 4.67 32.32
C GLN A 287 -7.10 3.69 33.32
N LYS A 288 -6.49 2.60 32.84
CA LYS A 288 -5.97 1.52 33.70
C LYS A 288 -4.45 1.54 33.90
N TYR A 289 -3.71 1.98 32.88
CA TYR A 289 -2.26 1.88 32.79
C TYR A 289 -1.69 3.16 32.12
N PRO A 290 -1.93 4.35 32.71
CA PRO A 290 -1.53 5.63 32.09
C PRO A 290 -0.02 5.69 31.79
N ASP A 291 0.79 5.10 32.67
CA ASP A 291 2.26 5.09 32.57
C ASP A 291 2.79 4.32 31.34
N LEU A 292 1.98 3.48 30.68
CA LEU A 292 2.41 2.73 29.49
C LEU A 292 2.64 3.63 28.26
N GLY A 293 2.12 4.87 28.24
CA GLY A 293 2.31 5.79 27.12
C GLY A 293 1.88 5.20 25.77
N MET A 294 0.71 4.53 25.76
CA MET A 294 0.17 3.88 24.56
C MET A 294 -0.15 4.90 23.47
N LYS A 295 0.32 4.63 22.25
CA LYS A 295 0.07 5.45 21.07
C LYS A 295 -0.95 4.78 20.15
N ARG A 296 -1.75 5.59 19.45
CA ARG A 296 -2.51 5.10 18.29
C ARG A 296 -1.50 4.66 17.21
N PRO A 297 -1.67 3.50 16.57
CA PRO A 297 -0.76 3.06 15.50
C PRO A 297 -0.67 4.07 14.35
N THR A 298 0.50 4.17 13.72
CA THR A 298 0.76 5.06 12.58
C THR A 298 1.59 4.35 11.52
N GLY A 299 1.03 4.14 10.33
CA GLY A 299 1.70 3.48 9.20
C GLY A 299 0.69 2.88 8.23
N SER A 300 1.18 1.99 7.37
CA SER A 300 0.40 1.08 6.50
C SER A 300 -0.53 0.15 7.31
N ALA A 301 -1.41 -0.62 6.65
CA ALA A 301 -2.30 -1.57 7.33
C ALA A 301 -1.55 -2.65 8.15
N GLU A 302 -0.34 -3.04 7.72
CA GLU A 302 0.49 -4.03 8.41
C GLU A 302 1.20 -3.42 9.64
N GLU A 303 1.62 -2.15 9.55
CA GLU A 303 2.18 -1.38 10.67
C GLU A 303 1.09 -0.91 11.66
N ALA A 304 -0.12 -0.63 11.17
CA ALA A 304 -1.28 -0.26 11.99
C ALA A 304 -1.74 -1.39 12.94
N ALA A 305 -1.25 -2.61 12.70
CA ALA A 305 -1.43 -3.76 13.57
C ALA A 305 -0.41 -3.85 14.72
N TRP A 306 0.58 -2.94 14.76
CA TRP A 306 1.60 -2.84 15.82
C TRP A 306 1.34 -1.62 16.70
N VAL A 307 0.92 -1.85 17.95
CA VAL A 307 0.75 -0.76 18.93
C VAL A 307 2.06 -0.48 19.64
N GLU A 308 2.57 0.73 19.53
CA GLU A 308 3.72 1.18 20.33
C GLU A 308 3.25 1.75 21.68
N MET A 309 3.92 1.31 22.74
CA MET A 309 3.79 1.80 24.11
C MET A 309 5.15 2.34 24.53
N THR A 310 5.22 3.65 24.82
CA THR A 310 6.44 4.34 25.21
C THR A 310 6.23 5.09 26.53
N PRO A 311 6.41 4.41 27.68
CA PRO A 311 6.47 5.04 28.99
C PRO A 311 7.47 6.19 29.05
N GLU A 312 7.20 7.22 29.85
CA GLU A 312 8.16 8.31 30.10
C GLU A 312 9.42 7.82 30.83
N ALA A 313 9.33 6.71 31.56
CA ALA A 313 10.45 6.07 32.24
C ALA A 313 11.34 5.20 31.32
N PHE A 314 11.01 5.07 30.03
CA PHE A 314 11.85 4.37 29.05
C PHE A 314 12.75 5.37 28.30
N PRO A 315 14.04 5.04 28.08
CA PRO A 315 14.86 5.75 27.10
C PRO A 315 14.30 5.52 25.69
N ARG A 316 14.63 6.41 24.75
CA ARG A 316 14.07 6.45 23.39
C ARG A 316 14.26 5.14 22.61
N GLU A 317 15.29 4.38 22.94
CA GLU A 317 15.70 3.13 22.34
C GLU A 317 14.89 1.93 22.85
N VAL A 318 14.11 2.09 23.94
CA VAL A 318 13.29 1.03 24.55
C VAL A 318 11.80 1.32 24.37
N LYS A 319 11.05 0.31 23.93
CA LYS A 319 9.58 0.37 23.77
C LYS A 319 8.93 -0.98 23.90
N ILE A 320 7.66 -1.01 24.30
CA ILE A 320 6.81 -2.21 24.20
C ILE A 320 6.04 -2.14 22.88
N ILE A 321 6.01 -3.23 22.12
CA ILE A 321 5.31 -3.33 20.83
C ILE A 321 4.31 -4.49 20.89
N HIS A 322 3.02 -4.19 20.82
CA HIS A 322 1.95 -5.19 20.73
C HIS A 322 1.70 -5.54 19.26
N LYS A 323 2.08 -6.75 18.86
CA LYS A 323 1.93 -7.29 17.49
C LYS A 323 0.65 -8.12 17.44
N MET A 324 -0.48 -7.40 17.31
CA MET A 324 -1.82 -7.91 17.61
C MET A 324 -2.24 -9.16 16.80
N PRO A 325 -2.07 -9.21 15.45
CA PRO A 325 -2.37 -10.41 14.67
C PRO A 325 -1.44 -11.59 14.94
N GLN A 326 -0.22 -11.32 15.42
CA GLN A 326 0.80 -12.33 15.67
C GLN A 326 0.76 -12.91 17.09
N GLY A 327 -0.06 -12.37 18.00
CA GLY A 327 -0.18 -12.85 19.38
C GLY A 327 1.07 -12.61 20.24
N PHE A 328 1.85 -11.58 19.93
CA PHE A 328 3.11 -11.28 20.62
C PHE A 328 3.16 -9.85 21.18
N MET A 329 3.79 -9.71 22.34
CA MET A 329 4.11 -8.43 22.95
C MET A 329 5.62 -8.40 23.20
N ASP A 330 6.33 -7.49 22.53
CA ASP A 330 7.80 -7.42 22.52
C ASP A 330 8.29 -6.19 23.31
N LEU A 331 8.90 -6.38 24.49
CA LEU A 331 9.75 -5.36 25.09
C LEU A 331 11.05 -5.31 24.28
N THR A 332 11.22 -4.22 23.54
CA THR A 332 12.21 -4.07 22.46
C THR A 332 13.31 -3.12 22.87
N PHE A 333 14.56 -3.55 22.73
CA PHE A 333 15.77 -2.77 23.00
C PHE A 333 16.51 -2.53 21.68
N ALA A 334 16.37 -1.33 21.12
CA ALA A 334 16.98 -0.95 19.85
C ALA A 334 18.50 -0.72 20.00
N MET A 335 19.27 -1.11 18.98
CA MET A 335 20.74 -1.06 18.95
C MET A 335 21.44 -1.93 20.02
N THR A 336 20.70 -2.80 20.71
CA THR A 336 21.19 -3.69 21.76
C THR A 336 21.31 -5.15 21.26
N SER A 337 22.35 -5.88 21.69
CA SER A 337 22.52 -7.30 21.37
C SER A 337 21.80 -8.23 22.36
N LEU A 338 21.52 -9.48 21.96
CA LEU A 338 20.81 -10.43 22.83
C LEU A 338 21.53 -10.71 24.14
N ALA A 339 22.87 -10.82 24.11
CA ALA A 339 23.68 -11.10 25.29
C ALA A 339 23.54 -10.01 26.37
N MET A 340 23.45 -8.74 25.95
CA MET A 340 23.35 -7.58 26.83
C MET A 340 22.01 -7.53 27.59
N ILE A 341 20.91 -7.96 26.96
CA ILE A 341 19.62 -8.09 27.67
C ILE A 341 19.48 -9.43 28.40
N GLN A 342 20.09 -10.51 27.90
CA GLN A 342 19.91 -11.81 28.53
C GLN A 342 20.54 -11.85 29.92
N ALA A 343 21.79 -11.40 30.09
CA ALA A 343 22.49 -11.47 31.38
C ALA A 343 21.72 -10.84 32.57
N PRO A 344 21.23 -9.58 32.50
CA PRO A 344 20.49 -8.96 33.60
C PRO A 344 19.04 -9.46 33.73
N TYR A 345 18.32 -9.72 32.63
CA TYR A 345 16.90 -10.09 32.69
C TYR A 345 16.66 -11.59 32.97
N GLN A 346 17.60 -12.50 32.68
CA GLN A 346 17.41 -13.97 32.71
C GLN A 346 16.82 -14.53 34.02
N ARG A 347 17.03 -13.87 35.16
CA ARG A 347 16.51 -14.30 36.49
C ARG A 347 15.05 -13.90 36.75
N PHE A 348 14.49 -13.05 35.90
CA PHE A 348 13.15 -12.46 36.04
C PHE A 348 12.23 -12.83 34.86
N ILE A 349 12.67 -13.77 34.02
CA ILE A 349 11.94 -14.33 32.89
C ILE A 349 11.03 -15.46 33.37
N ASP A 350 9.73 -15.30 33.16
CA ASP A 350 8.72 -16.35 33.38
C ASP A 350 8.64 -17.33 32.20
N SER A 351 7.96 -18.45 32.40
CA SER A 351 7.73 -19.48 31.37
C SER A 351 6.90 -19.03 30.16
N ASP A 352 6.24 -17.88 30.23
CA ASP A 352 5.52 -17.26 29.11
C ASP A 352 6.37 -16.25 28.29
N MET A 353 7.62 -16.02 28.71
CA MET A 353 8.56 -15.07 28.09
C MET A 353 9.72 -15.78 27.35
N THR A 354 10.19 -15.19 26.26
CA THR A 354 11.35 -15.68 25.49
C THR A 354 12.24 -14.55 24.99
N PHE A 355 13.56 -14.78 25.00
CA PHE A 355 14.55 -13.91 24.37
C PHE A 355 14.57 -14.14 22.84
N LYS A 356 14.63 -13.07 22.05
CA LYS A 356 14.77 -13.10 20.58
C LYS A 356 15.66 -11.97 20.07
N GLU A 357 16.36 -12.22 18.96
CA GLU A 357 16.94 -11.18 18.11
C GLU A 357 15.92 -10.71 17.07
N SER A 358 15.96 -9.43 16.73
CA SER A 358 15.06 -8.78 15.77
C SER A 358 15.82 -7.71 14.98
N GLY A 359 16.69 -8.15 14.05
CA GLY A 359 17.49 -7.26 13.22
C GLY A 359 18.58 -6.55 14.03
N LYS A 360 18.43 -5.23 14.24
CA LYS A 360 19.32 -4.41 15.08
C LYS A 360 18.78 -4.20 16.50
N ALA A 361 17.88 -5.07 16.97
CA ALA A 361 17.30 -5.00 18.30
C ALA A 361 17.28 -6.39 18.95
N ALA A 362 17.36 -6.40 20.27
CA ALA A 362 17.05 -7.57 21.08
C ALA A 362 15.69 -7.37 21.76
N VAL A 363 14.89 -8.43 21.90
CA VAL A 363 13.54 -8.34 22.49
C VAL A 363 13.29 -9.42 23.54
N ILE A 364 12.52 -9.04 24.56
CA ILE A 364 11.85 -9.97 25.48
C ILE A 364 10.40 -10.08 25.01
N ARG A 365 10.08 -11.20 24.37
CA ARG A 365 8.75 -11.52 23.85
C ARG A 365 7.93 -12.26 24.89
N ILE A 366 6.73 -11.77 25.19
CA ILE A 366 5.70 -12.51 25.92
C ILE A 366 4.52 -12.85 24.99
N ASN A 367 3.93 -14.03 25.16
CA ASN A 367 2.77 -14.44 24.38
C ASN A 367 1.48 -13.80 24.92
N VAL A 368 0.62 -13.33 24.01
CA VAL A 368 -0.70 -12.73 24.28
C VAL A 368 -1.74 -13.32 23.31
N PRO A 369 -3.04 -13.28 23.62
CA PRO A 369 -4.08 -13.59 22.65
C PRO A 369 -3.92 -12.71 21.40
N THR A 370 -4.19 -13.28 20.23
CA THR A 370 -4.37 -12.49 19.00
C THR A 370 -5.54 -11.55 19.16
N ILE A 371 -5.40 -10.30 18.72
CA ILE A 371 -6.47 -9.30 18.73
C ILE A 371 -6.65 -8.78 17.30
N ASP A 372 -7.90 -8.61 16.89
CA ASP A 372 -8.30 -8.15 15.57
C ASP A 372 -9.16 -6.89 15.71
N PRO A 373 -8.63 -5.68 15.44
CA PRO A 373 -9.37 -4.42 15.55
C PRO A 373 -10.72 -4.39 14.80
N GLN A 374 -10.90 -5.27 13.80
CA GLN A 374 -12.13 -5.38 13.00
C GLN A 374 -13.31 -5.99 13.74
N GLN A 375 -13.06 -6.79 14.79
CA GLN A 375 -14.11 -7.44 15.57
C GLN A 375 -14.70 -6.53 16.67
N GLY A 376 -14.15 -5.33 16.84
CA GLY A 376 -14.61 -4.32 17.80
C GLY A 376 -13.99 -4.49 19.19
N PHE A 377 -14.13 -3.47 20.04
CA PHE A 377 -13.51 -3.45 21.36
C PHE A 377 -14.26 -4.32 22.38
N ASP A 378 -15.58 -4.17 22.50
CA ASP A 378 -16.36 -4.86 23.54
C ASP A 378 -16.27 -6.39 23.45
N SER A 379 -16.26 -6.94 22.24
CA SER A 379 -16.11 -8.38 21.96
C SER A 379 -14.76 -8.95 22.40
N GLN A 380 -13.72 -8.12 22.49
CA GLN A 380 -12.33 -8.50 22.78
C GLN A 380 -11.78 -7.83 24.05
N ARG A 381 -12.64 -7.16 24.83
CA ARG A 381 -12.24 -6.31 25.96
C ARG A 381 -11.41 -7.06 27.02
N GLU A 382 -11.68 -8.34 27.23
CA GLU A 382 -10.91 -9.20 28.12
C GLU A 382 -9.53 -9.58 27.53
N LEU A 383 -9.44 -9.78 26.21
CA LEU A 383 -8.17 -10.01 25.51
C LEU A 383 -7.28 -8.76 25.55
N VAL A 384 -7.87 -7.58 25.33
CA VAL A 384 -7.16 -6.29 25.47
C VAL A 384 -6.71 -6.06 26.91
N ALA A 385 -7.56 -6.38 27.90
CA ALA A 385 -7.19 -6.28 29.31
C ALA A 385 -6.03 -7.22 29.70
N PHE A 386 -6.03 -8.45 29.19
CA PHE A 386 -4.92 -9.40 29.39
C PHE A 386 -3.64 -8.90 28.71
N ALA A 387 -3.73 -8.42 27.46
CA ALA A 387 -2.58 -7.89 26.75
C ALA A 387 -1.97 -6.66 27.45
N LEU A 388 -2.79 -5.73 27.93
CA LEU A 388 -2.32 -4.58 28.71
C LEU A 388 -1.71 -5.01 30.06
N GLN A 389 -2.25 -6.04 30.72
CA GLN A 389 -1.60 -6.64 31.90
C GLN A 389 -0.22 -7.24 31.57
N LYS A 390 -0.03 -7.83 30.39
CA LYS A 390 1.30 -8.30 29.95
C LYS A 390 2.24 -7.14 29.57
N ALA A 391 1.72 -6.03 29.05
CA ALA A 391 2.49 -4.82 28.81
C ALA A 391 2.97 -4.19 30.13
N ASP A 392 2.10 -4.06 31.13
CA ASP A 392 2.49 -3.65 32.48
C ASP A 392 3.50 -4.61 33.11
N LYS A 393 3.32 -5.94 32.98
CA LYS A 393 4.33 -6.93 33.40
C LYS A 393 5.71 -6.67 32.78
N LEU A 394 5.79 -6.29 31.50
CA LEU A 394 7.05 -5.93 30.84
C LEU A 394 7.60 -4.57 31.30
N TYR A 395 6.73 -3.60 31.60
CA TYR A 395 7.09 -2.29 32.16
C TYR A 395 7.68 -2.43 33.57
N GLN A 396 7.01 -3.17 34.47
CA GLN A 396 7.53 -3.48 35.81
C GLN A 396 8.82 -4.31 35.75
N LEU A 397 8.95 -5.23 34.78
CA LEU A 397 10.19 -5.99 34.56
C LEU A 397 11.37 -5.07 34.21
N TYR A 398 11.16 -4.10 33.32
CA TYR A 398 12.17 -3.07 33.00
C TYR A 398 12.53 -2.24 34.24
N LEU A 399 11.52 -1.69 34.94
CA LEU A 399 11.73 -0.87 36.14
C LEU A 399 12.43 -1.65 37.27
N HIS A 400 12.13 -2.94 37.45
CA HIS A 400 12.77 -3.77 38.46
C HIS A 400 14.26 -4.01 38.15
N VAL A 401 14.61 -4.27 36.88
CA VAL A 401 16.01 -4.54 36.49
C VAL A 401 16.85 -3.25 36.46
N VAL A 402 16.27 -2.12 36.05
CA VAL A 402 17.00 -0.83 35.94
C VAL A 402 17.01 -0.06 37.26
N GLY A 403 15.91 -0.06 38.03
CA GLY A 403 15.78 0.64 39.31
C GLY A 403 16.13 -0.20 40.55
N GLY A 404 16.27 -1.52 40.42
CA GLY A 404 16.36 -2.46 41.55
C GLY A 404 17.77 -2.74 42.10
N SER A 405 18.75 -1.85 41.91
CA SER A 405 20.13 -2.08 42.35
C SER A 405 20.64 -0.99 43.32
N PRO A 406 21.14 -1.36 44.52
CA PRO A 406 21.88 -0.44 45.41
C PRO A 406 23.19 0.08 44.81
N THR A 407 23.69 -0.57 43.76
CA THR A 407 24.73 -0.06 42.86
C THR A 407 24.09 0.11 41.48
N GLY A 408 23.38 1.22 41.30
CA GLY A 408 22.65 1.51 40.06
C GLY A 408 23.60 1.60 38.87
N TYR A 409 23.28 0.88 37.78
CA TYR A 409 24.01 1.00 36.52
C TYR A 409 23.65 2.31 35.84
N ALA A 410 24.66 3.09 35.45
CA ALA A 410 24.42 4.29 34.65
C ALA A 410 24.00 3.90 33.21
N PRO A 411 23.20 4.71 32.49
CA PRO A 411 22.86 4.43 31.09
C PRO A 411 24.09 4.28 30.16
N GLU A 412 25.23 4.83 30.58
CA GLU A 412 26.52 4.76 29.89
C GLU A 412 27.18 3.36 29.97
N GLU A 413 26.85 2.56 30.99
CA GLU A 413 27.41 1.20 31.18
C GLU A 413 26.72 0.13 30.33
N LEU A 414 25.70 0.51 29.55
CA LEU A 414 24.99 -0.35 28.60
C LEU A 414 25.53 -0.23 27.15
N TYR A 415 26.64 0.47 26.92
CA TYR A 415 27.20 0.78 25.59
C TYR A 415 28.71 0.49 25.43
N LEU A 416 29.21 -0.56 26.10
CA LEU A 416 30.58 -1.10 25.96
C LEU A 416 30.57 -2.59 25.59
#